data_AF-M5CBU0-F1
#
_entry.id   AF-M5CBU0-F1
#
_cell.length_a   1.000
_cell.length_b   1.000
_cell.length_c   1.000
_cell.angle_alpha   90.00
_cell.angle_beta   90.00
_cell.angle_gamma   90.00
#
_symmetry.space_group_name_H-M   'P 1'
#
loop_
_entity.id
_entity.type
_entity.pdbx_description
1 polymer ?
#
loop_
_entity_poly.entity_id
_entity_poly.type
_entity_poly.pdbx_seq_one_letter_code
_entity_poly.pdbx_strand_id
1 'polypeptide(L)'
;MRPQTSGSLLALPDELLYKIGDYAVFAPGIYLGTAFISAKPRWAAVAGLASASHHARTVALRAWFRVLVLKDEEDWDVASRSSFITLFVRELYVHATALGPTTATDALLGFPALRAVHINAHNDVTFDPYVGYKYYTLLPTVPKGLKRLAITHAHAPDGERLEALTNSEVEEIRLGRCTLFDCATQGCSYWPAFPHDHDAYFSDEGAVEYARSIAQDLALIRNLRTVHLGVYLTPHAALSTHQHQHSHVPMFSPSLTATIPNVGSLLHPPPPHHLHLLQHPNHRAPLHSPTLWSTPCEACRTEFGPATQIAEHAASSTLGRLVPGLHEISWAGYFERSGQGTKLVSADNFSHS
;
A
#
# COMPACT_ATOMS: atom_id res chain seq x y z
N MET A 1 68.67 18.18 -5.87
CA MET A 1 67.40 18.71 -5.33
C MET A 1 66.30 18.37 -6.33
N ARG A 2 65.44 17.39 -6.00
CA ARG A 2 64.22 17.12 -6.77
C ARG A 2 63.11 18.03 -6.24
N PRO A 3 62.33 18.71 -7.08
CA PRO A 3 61.16 19.44 -6.60
C PRO A 3 60.10 18.43 -6.17
N GLN A 4 59.77 18.44 -4.88
CA GLN A 4 58.55 17.83 -4.36
C GLN A 4 57.38 18.72 -4.79
N THR A 5 56.78 18.43 -5.94
CA THR A 5 55.43 18.89 -6.23
C THR A 5 54.46 17.97 -5.48
N SER A 6 54.17 18.32 -4.23
CA SER A 6 52.99 17.81 -3.52
C SER A 6 51.75 18.38 -4.22
N GLY A 7 51.37 17.73 -5.33
CA GLY A 7 50.06 17.92 -5.92
C GLY A 7 49.04 17.45 -4.90
N SER A 8 48.45 18.40 -4.17
CA SER A 8 47.23 18.15 -3.40
C SER A 8 46.22 17.59 -4.39
N LEU A 9 45.95 16.29 -4.31
CA LEU A 9 44.81 15.69 -4.97
C LEU A 9 43.60 16.47 -4.49
N LEU A 10 42.99 17.24 -5.40
CA LEU A 10 41.77 18.01 -5.14
C LEU A 10 40.70 17.07 -4.61
N ALA A 11 40.61 16.96 -3.28
CA ALA A 11 39.53 16.26 -2.63
C ALA A 11 38.25 17.07 -2.87
N LEU A 12 37.21 16.41 -3.36
CA LEU A 12 35.88 17.03 -3.43
C LEU A 12 35.48 17.47 -2.02
N PRO A 13 35.00 18.71 -1.83
CA PRO A 13 34.40 19.15 -0.58
C PRO A 13 33.30 18.19 -0.13
N ASP A 14 33.25 17.89 1.17
CA ASP A 14 32.30 16.95 1.76
C ASP A 14 30.84 17.26 1.38
N GLU A 15 30.49 18.55 1.33
CA GLU A 15 29.17 19.03 0.90
C GLU A 15 28.78 18.57 -0.51
N LEU A 16 29.74 18.59 -1.44
CA LEU A 16 29.51 18.13 -2.81
C LEU A 16 29.39 16.61 -2.85
N LEU A 17 30.18 15.89 -2.05
CA LEU A 17 30.09 14.44 -1.96
C LEU A 17 28.72 14.01 -1.42
N TYR A 18 28.20 14.68 -0.39
CA TYR A 18 26.86 14.44 0.15
C TYR A 18 25.76 14.72 -0.88
N LYS A 19 25.84 15.85 -1.60
CA LYS A 19 24.91 16.16 -2.69
C LYS A 19 24.95 15.10 -3.78
N ILE A 20 26.13 14.65 -4.20
CA ILE A 20 26.27 13.56 -5.17
C ILE A 20 25.62 12.28 -4.65
N GLY A 21 25.83 11.92 -3.38
CA GLY A 21 25.18 10.78 -2.75
C GLY A 21 23.66 10.87 -2.79
N ASP A 22 23.09 12.03 -2.45
CA ASP A 22 21.65 12.26 -2.47
C ASP A 22 21.06 12.19 -3.90
N TYR A 23 21.75 12.75 -4.89
CA TYR A 23 21.30 12.75 -6.29
C TYR A 23 21.49 11.41 -7.00
N ALA A 24 22.58 10.68 -6.74
CA ALA A 24 22.86 9.39 -7.38
C ALA A 24 21.85 8.29 -7.00
N VAL A 25 21.04 8.54 -5.96
CA VAL A 25 20.16 7.56 -5.33
C VAL A 25 18.69 7.93 -5.42
N PHE A 26 18.36 9.20 -5.66
CA PHE A 26 16.96 9.62 -5.72
C PHE A 26 16.31 9.21 -7.04
N ALA A 27 15.48 8.17 -6.97
CA ALA A 27 14.45 7.89 -7.95
C ALA A 27 13.09 7.91 -7.23
N PRO A 28 12.09 8.67 -7.70
CA PRO A 28 10.77 8.63 -7.10
C PRO A 28 10.20 7.21 -7.24
N GLY A 29 9.81 6.59 -6.13
CA GLY A 29 9.10 5.31 -6.17
C GLY A 29 7.62 5.60 -6.35
N ILE A 30 7.07 5.15 -7.48
CA ILE A 30 5.65 5.31 -7.80
C ILE A 30 4.90 4.12 -7.20
N TYR A 31 3.90 4.40 -6.38
CA TYR A 31 3.01 3.41 -5.78
C TYR A 31 1.55 3.86 -5.92
N LEU A 32 0.69 3.00 -6.50
CA LEU A 32 -0.70 3.32 -6.87
C LEU A 32 -0.82 4.62 -7.69
N GLY A 33 0.10 4.83 -8.62
CA GLY A 33 0.10 5.98 -9.52
C GLY A 33 0.68 7.28 -8.93
N THR A 34 1.03 7.32 -7.63
CA THR A 34 1.61 8.50 -6.99
C THR A 34 2.92 8.18 -6.27
N ALA A 35 3.83 9.15 -6.17
CA ALA A 35 5.07 8.94 -5.44
C ALA A 35 4.80 8.84 -3.92
N PHE A 36 5.32 7.81 -3.25
CA PHE A 36 5.20 7.66 -1.79
C PHE A 36 6.56 7.49 -1.15
N ILE A 37 7.14 6.29 -1.23
CA ILE A 37 8.54 6.03 -0.92
C ILE A 37 9.40 6.21 -2.18
N SER A 38 10.66 6.51 -1.99
CA SER A 38 11.67 6.53 -3.05
C SER A 38 11.96 5.10 -3.49
N ALA A 39 12.27 4.90 -4.76
CA ALA A 39 12.74 3.61 -5.25
C ALA A 39 14.11 3.30 -4.62
N LYS A 40 14.31 2.07 -4.15
CA LYS A 40 15.60 1.63 -3.64
C LYS A 40 16.63 1.69 -4.79
N PRO A 41 17.74 2.43 -4.64
CA PRO A 41 18.80 2.44 -5.65
C PRO A 41 19.40 1.05 -5.83
N ARG A 42 19.69 0.68 -7.09
CA ARG A 42 20.50 -0.51 -7.37
C ARG A 42 21.91 -0.29 -6.83
N TRP A 43 22.52 -1.31 -6.22
CA TRP A 43 23.90 -1.22 -5.70
C TRP A 43 24.89 -0.70 -6.74
N ALA A 44 24.75 -1.12 -8.00
CA ALA A 44 25.58 -0.67 -9.11
C ALA A 44 25.62 0.86 -9.28
N ALA A 45 24.56 1.58 -8.89
CA ALA A 45 24.50 3.04 -8.97
C ALA A 45 25.44 3.73 -7.97
N VAL A 46 25.76 3.08 -6.85
CA VAL A 46 26.60 3.64 -5.79
C VAL A 46 27.95 2.93 -5.62
N ALA A 47 28.13 1.77 -6.27
CA ALA A 47 29.31 0.92 -6.10
C ALA A 47 30.63 1.65 -6.43
N GLY A 48 30.64 2.48 -7.48
CA GLY A 48 31.82 3.28 -7.83
C GLY A 48 32.20 4.26 -6.72
N LEU A 49 31.22 5.00 -6.18
CA LEU A 49 31.43 5.91 -5.05
C LEU A 49 31.84 5.14 -3.78
N ALA A 50 31.24 3.97 -3.54
CA ALA A 50 31.53 3.14 -2.38
C ALA A 50 32.95 2.55 -2.37
N SER A 51 33.54 2.39 -3.56
CA SER A 51 34.89 1.86 -3.75
C SER A 51 35.98 2.92 -3.82
N ALA A 52 35.61 4.20 -3.98
CA ALA A 52 36.57 5.29 -4.22
C ALA A 52 37.44 5.63 -2.99
N SER A 53 36.86 5.66 -1.80
CA SER A 53 37.56 5.92 -0.54
C SER A 53 36.72 5.50 0.67
N HIS A 54 37.31 5.45 1.88
CA HIS A 54 36.56 5.19 3.11
C HIS A 54 35.46 6.23 3.38
N HIS A 55 35.76 7.51 3.14
CA HIS A 55 34.80 8.59 3.32
C HIS A 55 33.67 8.51 2.28
N ALA A 56 34.02 8.32 0.99
CA ALA A 56 33.05 8.12 -0.08
C ALA A 56 32.18 6.88 0.13
N ARG A 57 32.75 5.80 0.70
CA ARG A 57 31.99 4.63 1.14
C ARG A 57 30.92 4.95 2.17
N THR A 58 31.27 5.73 3.19
CA THR A 58 30.29 6.15 4.19
C THR A 58 29.15 6.94 3.54
N VAL A 59 29.46 7.88 2.64
CA VAL A 59 28.44 8.67 1.93
C VAL A 59 27.56 7.79 1.02
N ALA A 60 28.18 6.90 0.24
CA ALA A 60 27.48 5.97 -0.64
C ALA A 60 26.55 5.03 0.13
N LEU A 61 27.02 4.46 1.25
CA LEU A 61 26.21 3.57 2.08
C LEU A 61 25.08 4.32 2.78
N ARG A 62 25.32 5.54 3.28
CA ARG A 62 24.25 6.41 3.84
C ARG A 62 23.14 6.65 2.83
N ALA A 63 23.50 7.05 1.61
CA ALA A 63 22.53 7.28 0.55
C ALA A 63 21.81 5.97 0.19
N TRP A 64 22.55 4.87 0.03
CA TRP A 64 21.96 3.58 -0.31
C TRP A 64 20.99 3.06 0.75
N PHE A 65 21.35 3.11 2.04
CA PHE A 65 20.51 2.66 3.15
C PHE A 65 19.37 3.61 3.51
N ARG A 66 19.29 4.80 2.90
CA ARG A 66 18.16 5.71 3.07
C ARG A 66 16.81 5.02 2.88
N VAL A 67 16.72 4.15 1.88
CA VAL A 67 15.56 3.28 1.64
C VAL A 67 15.94 1.87 2.07
N LEU A 68 15.14 1.22 2.91
CA LEU A 68 15.29 -0.19 3.27
C LEU A 68 14.04 -0.96 2.85
N VAL A 69 14.26 -2.15 2.28
CA VAL A 69 13.20 -3.06 1.86
C VAL A 69 13.39 -4.35 2.64
N LEU A 70 12.46 -4.66 3.51
CA LEU A 70 12.40 -5.92 4.25
C LEU A 70 11.49 -6.86 3.46
N LYS A 71 12.05 -7.97 3.00
CA LYS A 71 11.35 -8.98 2.22
C LYS A 71 10.89 -10.12 3.09
N ASP A 72 11.75 -10.58 3.99
CA ASP A 72 11.50 -11.75 4.83
C ASP A 72 11.62 -11.39 6.31
N GLU A 73 11.08 -12.22 7.19
CA GLU A 73 11.04 -11.93 8.64
C GLU A 73 12.47 -11.81 9.22
N GLU A 74 13.42 -12.58 8.70
CA GLU A 74 14.82 -12.56 9.12
C GLU A 74 15.53 -11.23 8.78
N ASP A 75 14.98 -10.43 7.85
CA ASP A 75 15.58 -9.14 7.49
C ASP A 75 15.53 -8.14 8.66
N TRP A 76 14.55 -8.27 9.58
CA TRP A 76 14.49 -7.46 10.80
C TRP A 76 15.71 -7.70 11.68
N ASP A 77 16.12 -8.96 11.85
CA ASP A 77 17.31 -9.34 12.61
C ASP A 77 18.60 -8.89 11.95
N VAL A 78 18.66 -8.94 10.61
CA VAL A 78 19.83 -8.46 9.87
C VAL A 78 19.95 -6.94 10.02
N ALA A 79 18.84 -6.21 9.91
CA ALA A 79 18.82 -4.77 10.08
C ALA A 79 19.20 -4.35 11.50
N SER A 80 18.64 -5.00 12.53
CA SER A 80 18.87 -4.66 13.93
C SER A 80 20.31 -4.91 14.41
N ARG A 81 21.01 -5.90 13.83
CA ARG A 81 22.42 -6.19 14.14
C ARG A 81 23.39 -5.10 13.68
N SER A 82 22.98 -4.21 12.79
CA SER A 82 23.83 -3.14 12.28
C SER A 82 23.26 -1.76 12.61
N SER A 83 23.80 -1.14 13.65
CA SER A 83 23.47 0.25 14.00
C SER A 83 23.73 1.21 12.85
N PHE A 84 24.70 0.93 11.98
CA PHE A 84 24.95 1.72 10.79
C PHE A 84 23.73 1.74 9.85
N ILE A 85 23.11 0.58 9.61
CA ILE A 85 21.92 0.48 8.75
C ILE A 85 20.79 1.32 9.36
N THR A 86 20.43 1.01 10.62
CA THR A 86 19.25 1.59 11.26
C THR A 86 19.32 3.11 11.43
N LEU A 87 20.53 3.67 11.62
CA LEU A 87 20.76 5.12 11.73
C LEU A 87 20.47 5.91 10.45
N PHE A 88 20.53 5.28 9.27
CA PHE A 88 20.38 5.99 7.99
C PHE A 88 19.09 5.69 7.25
N VAL A 89 18.32 4.68 7.66
CA VAL A 89 17.00 4.42 7.09
C VAL A 89 16.07 5.60 7.37
N ARG A 90 15.57 6.20 6.29
CA ARG A 90 14.52 7.22 6.33
C ARG A 90 13.20 6.71 5.77
N GLU A 91 13.26 5.70 4.92
CA GLU A 91 12.11 5.18 4.19
C GLU A 91 12.17 3.65 4.27
N LEU A 92 11.12 3.04 4.82
CA LEU A 92 11.06 1.61 5.06
C LEU A 92 9.89 1.00 4.27
N TYR A 93 10.17 -0.02 3.47
CA TYR A 93 9.16 -0.87 2.86
C TYR A 93 9.19 -2.24 3.55
N VAL A 94 8.04 -2.67 4.05
CA VAL A 94 7.86 -3.97 4.69
C VAL A 94 6.99 -4.83 3.78
N HIS A 95 7.57 -5.87 3.20
CA HIS A 95 6.83 -6.84 2.40
C HIS A 95 5.94 -7.72 3.29
N ALA A 96 4.89 -8.30 2.71
CA ALA A 96 3.93 -9.12 3.46
C ALA A 96 4.58 -10.35 4.14
N THR A 97 5.65 -10.90 3.55
CA THR A 97 6.43 -12.02 4.11
C THR A 97 7.41 -11.59 5.22
N ALA A 98 7.66 -10.29 5.38
CA ALA A 98 8.42 -9.76 6.51
C ALA A 98 7.55 -9.51 7.76
N LEU A 99 6.22 -9.72 7.66
CA LEU A 99 5.31 -9.67 8.80
C LEU A 99 5.13 -11.07 9.36
N GLY A 100 5.89 -11.38 10.41
CA GLY A 100 5.86 -12.69 11.03
C GLY A 100 5.66 -12.64 12.55
N PRO A 101 5.43 -13.80 13.19
CA PRO A 101 5.08 -13.90 14.60
C PRO A 101 6.18 -13.41 15.55
N THR A 102 7.43 -13.33 15.09
CA THR A 102 8.58 -12.86 15.87
C THR A 102 8.89 -11.39 15.65
N THR A 103 8.14 -10.71 14.77
CA THR A 103 8.33 -9.28 14.52
C THR A 103 8.06 -8.49 15.81
N ALA A 104 9.09 -7.80 16.30
CA ALA A 104 9.01 -7.04 17.54
C ALA A 104 7.99 -5.89 17.43
N THR A 105 7.26 -5.65 18.52
CA THR A 105 6.18 -4.65 18.54
C THR A 105 6.67 -3.21 18.44
N ASP A 106 7.94 -2.99 18.78
CA ASP A 106 8.62 -1.70 18.72
C ASP A 106 9.64 -1.63 17.56
N ALA A 107 9.58 -2.55 16.60
CA ALA A 107 10.58 -2.67 15.53
C ALA A 107 10.80 -1.36 14.75
N LEU A 108 9.74 -0.55 14.55
CA LEU A 108 9.86 0.75 13.88
C LEU A 108 10.72 1.74 14.69
N LEU A 109 10.69 1.69 16.03
CA LEU A 109 11.48 2.56 16.91
C LEU A 109 12.99 2.31 16.77
N GLY A 110 13.40 1.15 16.24
CA GLY A 110 14.78 0.85 15.90
C GLY A 110 15.37 1.77 14.83
N PHE A 111 14.55 2.52 14.10
CA PHE A 111 14.96 3.42 13.01
C PHE A 111 14.77 4.90 13.39
N PRO A 112 15.75 5.54 14.05
CA PRO A 112 15.57 6.89 14.61
C PRO A 112 15.44 8.00 13.55
N ALA A 113 15.84 7.74 12.31
CA ALA A 113 15.75 8.70 11.20
C ALA A 113 14.52 8.48 10.31
N LEU A 114 13.62 7.56 10.68
CA LEU A 114 12.50 7.12 9.87
C LEU A 114 11.50 8.26 9.61
N ARG A 115 11.17 8.47 8.34
CA ARG A 115 10.25 9.51 7.85
C ARG A 115 9.06 8.94 7.08
N ALA A 116 9.23 7.80 6.42
CA ALA A 116 8.16 7.13 5.71
C ALA A 116 8.19 5.62 5.93
N VAL A 117 7.01 5.02 6.10
CA VAL A 117 6.84 3.58 6.22
C VAL A 117 5.74 3.13 5.28
N HIS A 118 6.01 2.09 4.50
CA HIS A 118 5.02 1.37 3.72
C HIS A 118 4.97 -0.09 4.17
N ILE A 119 3.83 -0.50 4.72
CA ILE A 119 3.55 -1.86 5.15
C ILE A 119 2.62 -2.51 4.14
N ASN A 120 3.10 -3.56 3.49
CA ASN A 120 2.27 -4.46 2.71
C ASN A 120 1.67 -5.53 3.64
N ALA A 121 0.38 -5.40 3.96
CA ALA A 121 -0.37 -6.24 4.89
C ALA A 121 -1.05 -7.44 4.22
N HIS A 122 -0.70 -7.80 2.97
CA HIS A 122 -1.41 -8.82 2.20
C HIS A 122 -1.47 -10.23 2.85
N ASN A 123 -0.58 -10.54 3.80
CA ASN A 123 -0.57 -11.81 4.55
C ASN A 123 -0.73 -11.57 6.07
N ASP A 124 -1.43 -10.50 6.45
CA ASP A 124 -1.66 -10.11 7.85
C ASP A 124 -2.67 -10.98 8.59
N VAL A 125 -3.52 -11.75 7.88
CA VAL A 125 -4.51 -12.63 8.50
C VAL A 125 -3.89 -13.96 8.92
N THR A 126 -4.22 -14.38 10.13
CA THR A 126 -4.01 -15.74 10.61
C THR A 126 -5.33 -16.45 10.77
N PHE A 127 -5.36 -17.77 10.50
CA PHE A 127 -6.56 -18.60 10.80
C PHE A 127 -6.81 -18.78 12.30
N ASP A 128 -5.87 -18.37 13.14
CA ASP A 128 -6.04 -18.29 14.58
C ASP A 128 -6.74 -16.95 14.95
N PRO A 129 -7.98 -16.98 15.47
CA PRO A 129 -8.73 -15.78 15.83
C PRO A 129 -8.12 -15.03 17.03
N TYR A 130 -7.19 -15.63 17.78
CA TYR A 130 -6.55 -15.01 18.94
C TYR A 130 -5.30 -14.21 18.60
N VAL A 131 -4.70 -14.43 17.42
CA VAL A 131 -3.43 -13.81 17.00
C VAL A 131 -3.65 -12.43 16.37
N GLY A 132 -4.87 -12.13 15.91
CA GLY A 132 -5.22 -10.85 15.30
C GLY A 132 -4.49 -10.61 13.98
N TYR A 133 -4.41 -9.34 13.56
CA TYR A 133 -3.76 -8.97 12.28
C TYR A 133 -2.28 -8.68 12.50
N LYS A 134 -1.39 -9.34 11.76
CA LYS A 134 0.06 -9.26 12.01
C LYS A 134 0.60 -7.84 11.94
N TYR A 135 0.13 -7.00 11.01
CA TYR A 135 0.68 -5.64 10.91
C TYR A 135 0.37 -4.76 12.12
N TYR A 136 -0.64 -5.10 12.92
CA TYR A 136 -0.95 -4.38 14.16
C TYR A 136 0.22 -4.40 15.15
N THR A 137 1.11 -5.40 15.08
CA THR A 137 2.31 -5.45 15.94
C THR A 137 3.24 -4.29 15.66
N LEU A 138 3.28 -3.73 14.45
CA LEU A 138 4.19 -2.64 14.09
C LEU A 138 3.68 -1.25 14.47
N LEU A 139 2.39 -1.12 14.81
CA LEU A 139 1.74 0.17 15.04
C LEU A 139 1.22 0.40 16.48
N PRO A 140 1.76 -0.17 17.57
CA PRO A 140 1.42 0.29 18.92
C PRO A 140 2.10 1.63 19.26
N THR A 141 3.20 1.98 18.60
CA THR A 141 3.93 3.24 18.78
C THR A 141 4.70 3.57 17.51
N VAL A 142 4.70 4.84 17.10
CA VAL A 142 5.43 5.30 15.92
C VAL A 142 6.68 6.11 16.27
N PRO A 143 7.76 6.05 15.46
CA PRO A 143 8.97 6.85 15.68
C PRO A 143 8.69 8.36 15.61
N LYS A 144 9.40 9.12 16.44
CA LYS A 144 9.39 10.59 16.36
C LYS A 144 9.91 11.03 15.00
N GLY A 145 9.16 11.90 14.33
CA GLY A 145 9.52 12.41 13.01
C GLY A 145 8.99 11.59 11.83
N LEU A 146 8.25 10.51 12.07
CA LEU A 146 7.49 9.82 11.02
C LEU A 146 6.49 10.80 10.39
N LYS A 147 6.58 10.96 9.06
CA LYS A 147 5.75 11.89 8.28
C LYS A 147 4.72 11.18 7.42
N ARG A 148 5.02 9.96 6.96
CA ARG A 148 4.18 9.26 5.97
C ARG A 148 4.01 7.81 6.35
N LEU A 149 2.77 7.33 6.34
CA LEU A 149 2.43 5.94 6.62
C LEU A 149 1.52 5.40 5.52
N ALA A 150 1.91 4.30 4.90
CA ALA A 150 1.06 3.53 4.01
C ALA A 150 0.89 2.13 4.57
N ILE A 151 -0.35 1.67 4.67
CA ILE A 151 -0.73 0.30 4.98
C ILE A 151 -1.56 -0.15 3.79
N THR A 152 -1.17 -1.23 3.12
CA THR A 152 -1.77 -1.63 1.84
C THR A 152 -2.09 -3.09 1.82
N HIS A 153 -3.14 -3.47 1.11
CA HIS A 153 -3.65 -4.84 1.10
C HIS A 153 -4.02 -5.34 2.51
N ALA A 154 -4.46 -4.45 3.39
CA ALA A 154 -4.88 -4.82 4.74
C ALA A 154 -6.25 -5.49 4.73
N HIS A 155 -6.42 -6.47 5.61
CA HIS A 155 -7.71 -7.10 5.88
C HIS A 155 -8.36 -6.53 7.15
N ALA A 156 -7.55 -6.00 8.08
CA ALA A 156 -8.01 -5.46 9.35
C ALA A 156 -8.75 -4.11 9.23
N PRO A 157 -9.78 -3.82 10.04
CA PRO A 157 -10.41 -2.49 10.11
C PRO A 157 -9.38 -1.37 10.34
N ASP A 158 -9.64 -0.17 9.81
CA ASP A 158 -8.67 0.94 9.84
C ASP A 158 -8.55 1.55 11.25
N GLY A 159 -9.67 1.69 11.97
CA GLY A 159 -9.78 2.53 13.16
C GLY A 159 -8.91 2.09 14.35
N GLU A 160 -8.80 0.79 14.62
CA GLU A 160 -8.18 0.26 15.85
C GLU A 160 -6.70 0.63 16.02
N ARG A 161 -6.00 1.04 14.96
CA ARG A 161 -4.57 1.38 15.01
C ARG A 161 -4.23 2.81 14.60
N LEU A 162 -5.21 3.60 14.17
CA LEU A 162 -5.00 5.04 13.95
C LEU A 162 -4.77 5.79 15.27
N GLU A 163 -5.25 5.25 16.40
CA GLU A 163 -5.00 5.83 17.73
C GLU A 163 -3.52 6.03 18.03
N ALA A 164 -2.65 5.11 17.59
CA ALA A 164 -1.20 5.21 17.78
C ALA A 164 -0.56 6.40 17.03
N LEU A 165 -1.29 7.00 16.09
CA LEU A 165 -0.88 8.18 15.35
C LEU A 165 -1.38 9.48 16.00
N THR A 166 -2.17 9.38 17.07
CA THR A 166 -2.62 10.54 17.86
C THR A 166 -1.40 11.25 18.43
N ASN A 167 -1.23 12.54 18.11
CA ASN A 167 -0.05 13.36 18.44
C ASN A 167 1.25 13.00 17.68
N SER A 168 1.18 12.20 16.62
CA SER A 168 2.33 11.97 15.75
C SER A 168 2.62 13.17 14.84
N GLU A 169 3.76 13.12 14.16
CA GLU A 169 4.15 14.10 13.13
C GLU A 169 3.65 13.72 11.73
N VAL A 170 2.78 12.71 11.62
CA VAL A 170 2.29 12.17 10.34
C VAL A 170 1.47 13.21 9.59
N GLU A 171 1.82 13.41 8.32
CA GLU A 171 1.23 14.36 7.38
C GLU A 171 0.50 13.66 6.23
N GLU A 172 0.90 12.43 5.88
CA GLU A 172 0.27 11.63 4.81
C GLU A 172 -0.04 10.22 5.29
N ILE A 173 -1.28 9.78 5.08
CA ILE A 173 -1.73 8.42 5.36
C ILE A 173 -2.31 7.78 4.10
N ARG A 174 -1.94 6.53 3.83
CA ARG A 174 -2.57 5.70 2.79
C ARG A 174 -3.07 4.40 3.41
N LEU A 175 -4.38 4.17 3.36
CA LEU A 175 -5.05 3.00 3.91
C LEU A 175 -5.64 2.19 2.75
N GLY A 176 -4.85 1.27 2.22
CA GLY A 176 -5.21 0.38 1.13
C GLY A 176 -5.79 -0.93 1.66
N ARG A 177 -6.97 -1.29 1.18
CA ARG A 177 -7.61 -2.58 1.46
C ARG A 177 -7.05 -3.66 0.55
N CYS A 178 -7.05 -4.90 1.03
CA CYS A 178 -6.99 -6.04 0.12
C CYS A 178 -8.32 -6.10 -0.62
N THR A 179 -8.29 -6.26 -1.93
CA THR A 179 -9.46 -6.20 -2.82
C THR A 179 -9.42 -7.37 -3.80
N LEU A 180 -10.51 -7.56 -4.55
CA LEU A 180 -10.56 -8.57 -5.61
C LEU A 180 -9.47 -8.37 -6.70
N PHE A 181 -8.98 -7.14 -6.91
CA PHE A 181 -7.89 -6.85 -7.84
C PHE A 181 -6.53 -7.36 -7.34
N ASP A 182 -6.35 -7.41 -6.02
CA ASP A 182 -5.14 -7.95 -5.38
C ASP A 182 -5.15 -9.47 -5.42
N CYS A 183 -6.32 -10.09 -5.22
CA CYS A 183 -6.49 -11.53 -5.45
C CYS A 183 -6.03 -11.93 -6.85
N ALA A 184 -6.48 -11.17 -7.84
CA ALA A 184 -6.23 -11.44 -9.25
C ALA A 184 -4.76 -11.32 -9.64
N THR A 185 -4.01 -10.44 -8.97
CA THR A 185 -2.63 -10.11 -9.33
C THR A 185 -1.59 -10.75 -8.42
N GLN A 186 -1.94 -11.01 -7.16
CA GLN A 186 -1.00 -11.41 -6.11
C GLN A 186 -1.40 -12.72 -5.38
N GLY A 187 -2.60 -13.27 -5.62
CA GLY A 187 -2.99 -14.58 -5.08
C GLY A 187 -3.20 -14.62 -3.56
N CYS A 188 -4.09 -13.78 -3.04
CA CYS A 188 -4.43 -13.74 -1.62
C CYS A 188 -5.10 -15.03 -1.12
N SER A 189 -4.60 -15.60 -0.02
CA SER A 189 -5.24 -16.77 0.61
C SER A 189 -6.46 -16.43 1.47
N TYR A 190 -6.66 -15.16 1.83
CA TYR A 190 -7.84 -14.70 2.57
C TYR A 190 -9.11 -14.91 1.76
N TRP A 191 -9.06 -14.58 0.47
CA TRP A 191 -10.23 -14.54 -0.39
C TRP A 191 -10.93 -15.88 -0.58
N PRO A 192 -10.24 -17.01 -0.84
CA PRO A 192 -10.88 -18.32 -0.83
C PRO A 192 -11.56 -18.68 0.50
N ALA A 193 -11.09 -18.14 1.63
CA ALA A 193 -11.64 -18.41 2.96
C ALA A 193 -12.82 -17.48 3.32
N PHE A 194 -12.88 -16.29 2.73
CA PHE A 194 -13.93 -15.28 2.96
C PHE A 194 -14.57 -14.85 1.63
N PRO A 195 -15.29 -15.76 0.95
CA PRO A 195 -15.80 -15.54 -0.39
C PRO A 195 -16.92 -14.48 -0.49
N HIS A 196 -17.44 -14.05 0.67
CA HIS A 196 -18.55 -13.10 0.77
C HIS A 196 -18.09 -11.65 0.96
N ASP A 197 -16.79 -11.40 1.12
CA ASP A 197 -16.26 -10.07 1.46
C ASP A 197 -15.54 -9.39 0.27
N HIS A 198 -15.52 -10.02 -0.92
CA HIS A 198 -14.74 -9.57 -2.08
C HIS A 198 -15.10 -8.18 -2.62
N ASP A 199 -16.35 -7.79 -2.41
CA ASP A 199 -16.98 -6.58 -2.90
C ASP A 199 -17.36 -5.63 -1.77
N ALA A 200 -17.05 -5.97 -0.50
CA ALA A 200 -17.39 -5.19 0.69
C ALA A 200 -16.82 -3.76 0.66
N TYR A 201 -15.85 -3.51 -0.23
CA TYR A 201 -15.20 -2.22 -0.42
C TYR A 201 -15.70 -1.45 -1.65
N PHE A 202 -16.83 -1.87 -2.26
CA PHE A 202 -17.48 -1.23 -3.40
C PHE A 202 -18.88 -0.77 -3.05
N SER A 203 -19.06 0.52 -2.84
CA SER A 203 -20.39 1.11 -2.69
C SER A 203 -20.34 2.61 -2.87
N ASP A 204 -21.23 3.16 -3.68
CA ASP A 204 -21.57 4.59 -3.68
C ASP A 204 -22.58 4.92 -2.57
N GLU A 205 -23.46 3.97 -2.23
CA GLU A 205 -24.36 4.06 -1.08
C GLU A 205 -23.57 4.08 0.24
N GLY A 206 -23.92 4.99 1.15
CA GLY A 206 -23.25 5.11 2.44
C GLY A 206 -21.88 5.82 2.40
N ALA A 207 -21.46 6.36 1.25
CA ALA A 207 -20.15 7.03 1.10
C ALA A 207 -19.96 8.18 2.10
N VAL A 208 -21.01 8.94 2.39
CA VAL A 208 -20.99 10.04 3.35
C VAL A 208 -20.89 9.50 4.78
N GLU A 209 -21.64 8.45 5.11
CA GLU A 209 -21.61 7.79 6.41
C GLU A 209 -20.23 7.20 6.71
N TYR A 210 -19.62 6.53 5.73
CA TYR A 210 -18.24 6.05 5.82
C TYR A 210 -17.27 7.22 6.05
N ALA A 211 -17.39 8.30 5.28
CA ALA A 211 -16.56 9.50 5.46
C ALA A 211 -16.71 10.12 6.86
N ARG A 212 -17.94 10.16 7.42
CA ARG A 212 -18.16 10.61 8.81
C ARG A 212 -17.51 9.68 9.83
N SER A 213 -17.60 8.36 9.60
CA SER A 213 -17.02 7.36 10.51
C SER A 213 -15.51 7.49 10.56
N ILE A 214 -14.82 7.43 9.41
CA ILE A 214 -13.36 7.48 9.36
C ILE A 214 -12.81 8.86 9.79
N ALA A 215 -13.60 9.93 9.63
CA ALA A 215 -13.22 11.25 10.11
C ALA A 215 -13.01 11.30 11.62
N GLN A 216 -13.72 10.47 12.40
CA GLN A 216 -13.57 10.41 13.86
C GLN A 216 -12.15 9.96 14.25
N ASP A 217 -11.62 8.97 13.53
CA ASP A 217 -10.27 8.45 13.75
C ASP A 217 -9.21 9.43 13.22
N LEU A 218 -9.41 9.97 12.01
CA LEU A 218 -8.43 10.84 11.36
C LEU A 218 -8.32 12.23 12.01
N ALA A 219 -9.39 12.76 12.60
CA ALA A 219 -9.38 14.06 13.28
C ALA A 219 -8.41 14.11 14.48
N LEU A 220 -8.02 12.96 15.02
CA LEU A 220 -7.06 12.85 16.12
C LEU A 220 -5.59 13.08 15.66
N ILE A 221 -5.35 13.01 14.36
CA ILE A 221 -4.01 13.12 13.74
C ILE A 221 -3.78 14.56 13.30
N ARG A 222 -3.34 15.41 14.24
CA ARG A 222 -3.31 16.88 14.11
C ARG A 222 -2.54 17.44 12.92
N ASN A 223 -1.54 16.71 12.42
CA ASN A 223 -0.68 17.17 11.32
C ASN A 223 -1.10 16.60 9.96
N LEU A 224 -2.18 15.81 9.90
CA LEU A 224 -2.61 15.13 8.70
C LEU A 224 -3.07 16.14 7.63
N ARG A 225 -2.49 16.00 6.43
CA ARG A 225 -2.73 16.86 5.27
C ARG A 225 -3.21 16.08 4.06
N THR A 226 -2.72 14.87 3.89
CA THR A 226 -3.05 14.02 2.75
C THR A 226 -3.57 12.68 3.25
N VAL A 227 -4.72 12.26 2.72
CA VAL A 227 -5.26 10.93 3.00
C VAL A 227 -5.65 10.23 1.70
N HIS A 228 -5.22 8.99 1.58
CA HIS A 228 -5.69 8.07 0.57
C HIS A 228 -6.43 6.92 1.24
N LEU A 229 -7.68 6.72 0.84
CA LEU A 229 -8.52 5.61 1.28
C LEU A 229 -8.71 4.61 0.14
N GLY A 230 -8.43 3.35 0.42
CA GLY A 230 -8.47 2.21 -0.51
C GLY A 230 -9.86 1.60 -0.67
N VAL A 231 -10.89 2.44 -0.62
CA VAL A 231 -12.31 2.05 -0.78
C VAL A 231 -12.81 2.60 -2.10
N TYR A 232 -13.59 1.80 -2.83
CA TYR A 232 -14.19 2.17 -4.09
C TYR A 232 -15.58 2.74 -3.85
N LEU A 233 -15.77 4.01 -4.18
CA LEU A 233 -17.08 4.66 -4.11
C LEU A 233 -17.90 4.45 -5.39
N THR A 234 -17.66 3.33 -6.06
CA THR A 234 -18.35 2.91 -7.27
C THR A 234 -19.52 2.00 -6.90
N PRO A 235 -20.69 2.15 -7.55
CA PRO A 235 -21.84 1.28 -7.29
C PRO A 235 -21.48 -0.19 -7.38
N HIS A 236 -21.96 -0.98 -6.42
CA HIS A 236 -21.70 -2.42 -6.37
C HIS A 236 -22.12 -3.14 -7.67
N ALA A 237 -23.23 -2.70 -8.28
CA ALA A 237 -23.72 -3.19 -9.57
C ALA A 237 -22.72 -3.05 -10.73
N ALA A 238 -21.71 -2.19 -10.62
CA ALA A 238 -20.67 -2.03 -11.64
C ALA A 238 -19.84 -3.32 -11.82
N LEU A 239 -19.61 -4.07 -10.75
CA LEU A 239 -18.84 -5.32 -10.80
C LEU A 239 -19.58 -6.39 -11.61
N SER A 240 -20.84 -6.63 -11.28
CA SER A 240 -21.67 -7.63 -11.95
C SER A 240 -21.99 -7.23 -13.39
N THR A 241 -22.25 -5.95 -13.65
CA THR A 241 -22.49 -5.42 -15.00
C THR A 241 -21.23 -5.54 -15.86
N HIS A 242 -20.05 -5.20 -15.31
CA HIS A 242 -18.79 -5.42 -16.03
C HIS A 242 -18.60 -6.89 -16.38
N GLN A 243 -18.75 -7.78 -15.40
CA GLN A 243 -18.57 -9.21 -15.60
C GLN A 243 -19.53 -9.76 -16.67
N HIS A 244 -20.82 -9.43 -16.60
CA HIS A 244 -21.85 -10.08 -17.40
C HIS A 244 -22.21 -9.35 -18.70
N GLN A 245 -21.85 -8.08 -18.84
CA GLN A 245 -22.31 -7.27 -19.97
C GLN A 245 -21.14 -6.63 -20.72
N HIS A 246 -20.14 -6.08 -20.03
CA HIS A 246 -19.07 -5.32 -20.69
C HIS A 246 -17.79 -6.10 -20.94
N SER A 247 -17.52 -7.15 -20.17
CA SER A 247 -16.32 -7.96 -20.38
C SER A 247 -16.46 -8.84 -21.62
N HIS A 248 -15.45 -8.76 -22.49
CA HIS A 248 -15.30 -9.63 -23.66
C HIS A 248 -14.40 -10.85 -23.38
N VAL A 249 -14.12 -11.14 -22.10
CA VAL A 249 -13.30 -12.30 -21.74
C VAL A 249 -14.01 -13.57 -22.23
N PRO A 250 -13.40 -14.36 -23.12
CA PRO A 250 -14.02 -15.57 -23.66
C PRO A 250 -14.46 -16.49 -22.52
N MET A 251 -15.63 -17.12 -22.68
CA MET A 251 -16.03 -18.21 -21.78
C MET A 251 -14.96 -19.30 -21.87
N PHE A 252 -14.24 -19.53 -20.78
CA PHE A 252 -13.45 -20.75 -20.65
C PHE A 252 -14.43 -21.90 -20.45
N SER A 253 -14.63 -22.72 -21.49
CA SER A 253 -15.19 -24.06 -21.28
C SER A 253 -14.30 -24.78 -20.27
N PRO A 254 -14.85 -25.39 -19.21
CA PRO A 254 -14.06 -26.09 -18.23
C PRO A 254 -13.40 -27.29 -18.92
N SER A 255 -12.13 -27.13 -19.28
CA SER A 255 -11.26 -28.27 -19.55
C SER A 255 -10.93 -28.87 -18.18
N LEU A 256 -11.34 -30.12 -17.96
CA LEU A 256 -11.27 -30.90 -16.71
C LEU A 256 -9.84 -31.19 -16.21
N THR A 257 -8.91 -30.22 -16.27
CA THR A 257 -7.50 -30.43 -15.90
C THR A 257 -6.89 -29.31 -15.06
N ALA A 258 -7.67 -28.35 -14.56
CA ALA A 258 -7.19 -27.47 -13.51
C ALA A 258 -7.24 -28.23 -12.17
N THR A 259 -6.12 -28.80 -11.77
CA THR A 259 -5.94 -29.48 -10.49
C THR A 259 -6.21 -28.49 -9.35
N ILE A 260 -7.41 -28.56 -8.79
CA ILE A 260 -7.76 -27.90 -7.52
C ILE A 260 -6.83 -28.50 -6.45
N PRO A 261 -6.11 -27.70 -5.64
CA PRO A 261 -5.38 -28.23 -4.49
C PRO A 261 -6.36 -29.01 -3.60
N ASN A 262 -6.00 -30.25 -3.32
CA ASN A 262 -6.77 -31.28 -2.64
C ASN A 262 -7.61 -30.75 -1.46
N VAL A 263 -8.93 -30.65 -1.65
CA VAL A 263 -9.95 -30.25 -0.64
C VAL A 263 -10.24 -31.40 0.35
N GLY A 264 -9.35 -32.39 0.45
CA GLY A 264 -9.54 -33.62 1.23
C GLY A 264 -9.50 -33.47 2.76
N SER A 265 -9.36 -32.27 3.33
CA SER A 265 -9.23 -32.08 4.79
C SER A 265 -10.40 -31.38 5.49
N LEU A 266 -11.52 -31.09 4.82
CA LEU A 266 -12.72 -30.55 5.49
C LEU A 266 -13.84 -31.62 5.51
N LEU A 267 -13.75 -32.53 6.48
CA LEU A 267 -14.80 -33.50 6.75
C LEU A 267 -16.00 -32.81 7.44
N HIS A 268 -17.14 -32.79 6.74
CA HIS A 268 -18.56 -32.53 7.13
C HIS A 268 -19.18 -31.17 6.75
N PRO A 269 -20.51 -31.12 6.53
CA PRO A 269 -21.30 -31.70 5.42
C PRO A 269 -21.88 -30.58 4.49
N PRO A 270 -22.41 -30.88 3.28
CA PRO A 270 -22.95 -29.86 2.35
C PRO A 270 -24.47 -29.63 2.56
N PRO A 271 -25.15 -28.66 1.88
CA PRO A 271 -24.96 -27.20 1.73
C PRO A 271 -26.25 -26.42 2.19
N PRO A 272 -26.40 -25.09 1.97
CA PRO A 272 -27.16 -24.68 0.77
C PRO A 272 -26.71 -23.36 0.08
N HIS A 273 -26.82 -23.37 -1.26
CA HIS A 273 -26.94 -22.24 -2.22
C HIS A 273 -25.76 -21.57 -2.93
N HIS A 274 -24.48 -21.70 -2.58
CA HIS A 274 -23.43 -20.86 -3.23
C HIS A 274 -22.38 -21.56 -4.11
N LEU A 275 -22.35 -22.90 -4.17
CA LEU A 275 -21.65 -23.60 -5.27
C LEU A 275 -22.27 -23.30 -6.65
N HIS A 276 -23.47 -22.70 -6.69
CA HIS A 276 -24.11 -22.24 -7.92
C HIS A 276 -23.40 -21.05 -8.61
N LEU A 277 -22.60 -20.25 -7.89
CA LEU A 277 -21.74 -19.23 -8.52
C LEU A 277 -20.43 -19.79 -9.10
N LEU A 278 -20.20 -21.10 -8.92
CA LEU A 278 -19.14 -21.86 -9.59
C LEU A 278 -19.68 -22.91 -10.59
N GLN A 279 -21.02 -23.14 -10.65
CA GLN A 279 -21.65 -24.17 -11.49
C GLN A 279 -22.91 -23.76 -12.31
N HIS A 280 -23.20 -22.48 -12.52
CA HIS A 280 -24.11 -22.02 -13.58
C HIS A 280 -23.59 -22.34 -15.01
N PRO A 281 -24.45 -22.85 -15.92
CA PRO A 281 -24.06 -23.25 -17.27
C PRO A 281 -23.60 -22.12 -18.22
N ASN A 282 -23.53 -20.87 -17.74
CA ASN A 282 -23.05 -19.69 -18.48
C ASN A 282 -21.89 -18.97 -17.75
N HIS A 283 -20.98 -19.72 -17.10
CA HIS A 283 -19.90 -19.11 -16.32
C HIS A 283 -18.92 -18.29 -17.16
N ARG A 284 -19.03 -16.96 -17.03
CA ARG A 284 -17.96 -16.01 -17.38
C ARG A 284 -16.85 -16.05 -16.32
N ALA A 285 -15.71 -15.47 -16.65
CA ALA A 285 -14.50 -15.50 -15.81
C ALA A 285 -14.80 -15.14 -14.33
N PRO A 286 -14.19 -15.84 -13.35
CA PRO A 286 -14.32 -15.50 -11.93
C PRO A 286 -13.99 -14.02 -11.68
N LEU A 287 -14.60 -13.40 -10.66
CA LEU A 287 -14.27 -12.02 -10.25
C LEU A 287 -12.78 -11.87 -9.88
N HIS A 288 -12.07 -12.94 -9.58
CA HIS A 288 -10.62 -12.93 -9.31
C HIS A 288 -9.77 -13.08 -10.57
N SER A 289 -10.36 -13.10 -11.77
CA SER A 289 -9.59 -13.25 -13.00
C SER A 289 -8.84 -11.96 -13.32
N PRO A 290 -7.49 -11.94 -13.37
CA PRO A 290 -6.75 -10.72 -13.73
C PRO A 290 -7.08 -10.22 -15.13
N THR A 291 -7.45 -11.11 -16.04
CA THR A 291 -7.85 -10.72 -17.41
C THR A 291 -9.15 -9.92 -17.44
N LEU A 292 -10.05 -10.14 -16.47
CA LEU A 292 -11.34 -9.46 -16.39
C LEU A 292 -11.19 -7.95 -16.13
N TRP A 293 -10.16 -7.55 -15.38
CA TRP A 293 -9.96 -6.18 -14.90
C TRP A 293 -8.73 -5.48 -15.48
N SER A 294 -8.01 -6.16 -16.38
CA SER A 294 -6.72 -5.71 -16.91
C SER A 294 -6.79 -4.37 -17.67
N THR A 295 -7.95 -4.04 -18.24
CA THR A 295 -8.18 -2.81 -19.01
C THR A 295 -9.34 -1.99 -18.45
N PRO A 296 -9.18 -0.66 -18.31
CA PRO A 296 -10.30 0.23 -18.01
C PRO A 296 -11.46 0.01 -18.99
N CYS A 297 -12.68 -0.06 -18.47
CA CYS A 297 -13.88 -0.30 -19.25
C CYS A 297 -14.64 1.01 -19.50
N GLU A 298 -14.65 1.49 -20.74
CA GLU A 298 -15.30 2.76 -21.09
C GLU A 298 -16.83 2.69 -20.93
N ALA A 299 -17.44 1.52 -21.16
CA ALA A 299 -18.86 1.31 -20.92
C ALA A 299 -19.21 1.45 -19.43
N CYS A 300 -18.44 0.80 -18.54
CA CYS A 300 -18.60 0.99 -17.10
C CYS A 300 -18.35 2.43 -16.67
N ARG A 301 -17.35 3.10 -17.25
CA ARG A 301 -17.06 4.51 -16.95
C ARG A 301 -18.23 5.41 -17.33
N THR A 302 -18.83 5.15 -18.48
CA THR A 302 -20.00 5.92 -18.96
C THR A 302 -21.22 5.68 -18.08
N GLU A 303 -21.48 4.43 -17.71
CA GLU A 303 -22.67 4.05 -16.94
C GLU A 303 -22.57 4.41 -15.45
N PHE A 304 -21.45 4.07 -14.79
CA PHE A 304 -21.29 4.18 -13.33
C PHE A 304 -20.38 5.35 -12.91
N GLY A 305 -19.68 5.98 -13.86
CA GLY A 305 -18.80 7.11 -13.59
C GLY A 305 -19.50 8.31 -12.94
N PRO A 306 -20.68 8.75 -13.41
CA PRO A 306 -21.40 9.86 -12.79
C PRO A 306 -21.75 9.61 -11.31
N ALA A 307 -22.31 8.44 -10.99
CA ALA A 307 -22.63 8.07 -9.61
C ALA A 307 -21.38 8.01 -8.72
N THR A 308 -20.31 7.40 -9.23
CA THR A 308 -19.01 7.33 -8.54
C THR A 308 -18.46 8.73 -8.23
N GLN A 309 -18.50 9.64 -9.20
CA GLN A 309 -18.03 11.02 -9.03
C GLN A 309 -18.82 11.79 -7.97
N ILE A 310 -20.14 11.62 -7.95
CA ILE A 310 -21.02 12.25 -6.95
C ILE A 310 -20.68 11.71 -5.55
N ALA A 311 -20.51 10.39 -5.40
CA ALA A 311 -20.17 9.77 -4.13
C ALA A 311 -18.78 10.21 -3.63
N GLU A 312 -17.75 10.17 -4.49
CA GLU A 312 -16.40 10.66 -4.18
C GLU A 312 -16.43 12.13 -3.74
N HIS A 313 -17.14 12.99 -4.47
CA HIS A 313 -17.24 14.41 -4.13
C HIS A 313 -17.94 14.63 -2.79
N ALA A 314 -19.08 13.96 -2.55
CA ALA A 314 -19.85 14.09 -1.31
C ALA A 314 -19.07 13.58 -0.08
N ALA A 315 -18.38 12.44 -0.22
CA ALA A 315 -17.53 11.87 0.80
C ALA A 315 -16.31 12.77 1.08
N SER A 316 -15.60 13.23 0.05
CA SER A 316 -14.46 14.15 0.19
C SER A 316 -14.86 15.47 0.85
N SER A 317 -15.99 16.06 0.44
CA SER A 317 -16.49 17.32 1.05
C SER A 317 -16.83 17.13 2.52
N THR A 318 -17.44 15.99 2.88
CA THR A 318 -17.74 15.64 4.26
C THR A 318 -16.48 15.45 5.09
N LEU A 319 -15.50 14.73 4.56
CA LEU A 319 -14.23 14.45 5.24
C LEU A 319 -13.39 15.73 5.42
N GLY A 320 -13.28 16.56 4.38
CA GLY A 320 -12.57 17.85 4.44
C GLY A 320 -13.18 18.82 5.47
N ARG A 321 -14.50 18.78 5.68
CA ARG A 321 -15.17 19.56 6.73
C ARG A 321 -14.90 19.01 8.14
N LEU A 322 -14.83 17.70 8.31
CA LEU A 322 -14.73 17.04 9.61
C LEU A 322 -13.29 16.85 10.11
N VAL A 323 -12.30 16.90 9.22
CA VAL A 323 -10.88 16.78 9.55
C VAL A 323 -10.15 18.07 9.12
N PRO A 324 -10.14 19.10 9.99
CA PRO A 324 -9.50 20.37 9.68
C PRO A 324 -8.00 20.18 9.46
N GLY A 325 -7.48 20.62 8.30
CA GLY A 325 -6.07 20.48 7.93
C GLY A 325 -5.81 19.58 6.72
N LEU A 326 -6.80 18.79 6.29
CA LEU A 326 -6.72 18.03 5.05
C LEU A 326 -6.68 18.98 3.84
N HIS A 327 -5.70 18.75 2.96
CA HIS A 327 -5.50 19.43 1.69
C HIS A 327 -5.79 18.51 0.49
N GLU A 328 -5.60 17.21 0.68
CA GLU A 328 -5.70 16.23 -0.39
C GLU A 328 -6.40 14.97 0.12
N ILE A 329 -7.45 14.58 -0.60
CA ILE A 329 -8.21 13.36 -0.34
C ILE A 329 -8.24 12.56 -1.64
N SER A 330 -7.91 11.27 -1.57
CA SER A 330 -8.03 10.38 -2.71
C SER A 330 -8.68 9.05 -2.37
N TRP A 331 -9.49 8.55 -3.30
CA TRP A 331 -10.18 7.27 -3.21
C TRP A 331 -9.58 6.25 -4.17
N ALA A 332 -9.88 4.97 -3.96
CA ALA A 332 -9.48 3.92 -4.90
C ALA A 332 -10.26 4.07 -6.22
N GLY A 333 -9.53 4.08 -7.33
CA GLY A 333 -10.05 4.39 -8.65
C GLY A 333 -10.41 3.14 -9.44
N TYR A 334 -11.68 2.74 -9.41
CA TYR A 334 -12.18 1.59 -10.17
C TYR A 334 -11.90 1.70 -11.68
N PHE A 335 -11.99 2.92 -12.22
CA PHE A 335 -11.79 3.19 -13.65
C PHE A 335 -10.32 3.41 -14.04
N GLU A 336 -9.40 3.32 -13.09
CA GLU A 336 -7.97 3.39 -13.34
C GLU A 336 -7.43 2.03 -13.79
N ARG A 337 -6.18 2.00 -14.27
CA ARG A 337 -5.57 0.74 -14.73
C ARG A 337 -5.58 -0.30 -13.61
N SER A 338 -6.08 -1.50 -13.93
CA SER A 338 -6.25 -2.62 -13.00
C SER A 338 -7.15 -2.33 -11.78
N GLY A 339 -7.93 -1.25 -11.81
CA GLY A 339 -8.72 -0.80 -10.68
C GLY A 339 -7.89 -0.30 -9.50
N GLN A 340 -6.57 -0.20 -9.59
CA GLN A 340 -5.67 0.10 -8.46
C GLN A 340 -5.12 1.53 -8.46
N GLY A 341 -5.68 2.44 -9.25
CA GLY A 341 -5.23 3.84 -9.26
C GLY A 341 -5.89 4.68 -8.18
N THR A 342 -5.49 5.94 -8.07
CA THR A 342 -6.14 6.92 -7.20
C THR A 342 -6.75 8.04 -8.00
N LYS A 343 -7.84 8.59 -7.48
CA LYS A 343 -8.38 9.84 -7.98
C LYS A 343 -8.28 10.92 -6.92
N LEU A 344 -7.57 11.99 -7.27
CA LEU A 344 -7.26 13.11 -6.40
C LEU A 344 -8.42 14.10 -6.36
N VAL A 345 -8.85 14.46 -5.14
CA VAL A 345 -9.80 15.54 -4.89
C VAL A 345 -9.08 16.58 -4.03
N SER A 346 -8.78 17.73 -4.63
CA SER A 346 -8.09 18.84 -3.96
C SER A 346 -9.05 19.66 -3.09
N ALA A 347 -8.53 20.14 -1.95
CA ALA A 347 -9.32 20.89 -0.98
C ALA A 347 -9.82 22.27 -1.43
N ASP A 348 -9.24 22.84 -2.48
CA ASP A 348 -9.72 24.08 -3.08
C ASP A 348 -11.15 23.97 -3.62
N ASN A 349 -11.67 22.74 -3.78
CA ASN A 349 -13.03 22.47 -4.22
C ASN A 349 -14.07 22.33 -3.07
N PHE A 350 -13.66 22.34 -1.81
CA PHE A 350 -14.57 22.10 -0.67
C PHE A 350 -15.27 23.35 -0.13
N SER A 351 -14.90 24.55 -0.59
CA SER A 351 -15.30 25.83 -0.01
C SER A 351 -16.49 26.53 -0.69
N HIS A 352 -17.20 25.85 -1.61
CA HIS A 352 -18.29 26.47 -2.40
C HIS A 352 -19.64 25.73 -2.42
N SER A 353 -19.91 24.80 -1.51
CA SER A 353 -21.21 24.09 -1.43
C SER A 353 -21.96 24.34 -0.13
#